data_AF-A0A6M0BQ98-F1
#
_entry.id   AF-A0A6M0BQ98-F1
#
_cell.length_a   1.000
_cell.length_b   1.000
_cell.length_c   1.000
_cell.angle_alpha   90.00
_cell.angle_beta   90.00
_cell.angle_gamma   90.00
#
_symmetry.space_group_name_H-M   'P 1'
#
loop_
_entity.id
_entity.type
_entity.pdbx_description
1 polymer ?
#
loop_
_entity_poly.entity_id
_entity_poly.type
_entity_poly.pdbx_seq_one_letter_code
_entity_poly.pdbx_strand_id
1 'polypeptide(L)'
;MSRLKKTTQEEAKGIVTFLQLPLDLQGKLWHLLTKRSQLTISILECLCNGPKTYKEIAELLDIPTPTLRTYCSAYLKPFPVKLGYRTQMSKNGKLNYHRTLHLVNLKLINSQANVKRDRAS
;
A
#
# COMPACT_ATOMS: atom_id res chain seq x y z
N MET A 1 3.36 -20.84 14.94
CA MET A 1 2.98 -19.79 13.95
C MET A 1 3.38 -20.27 12.56
N SER A 2 2.41 -20.50 11.67
CA SER A 2 2.67 -20.81 10.25
C SER A 2 3.46 -19.67 9.61
N ARG A 3 4.57 -19.99 8.93
CA ARG A 3 5.44 -19.00 8.26
C ARG A 3 4.69 -18.46 7.04
N LEU A 4 4.35 -17.18 7.04
CA LEU A 4 3.69 -16.55 5.88
C LEU A 4 4.53 -16.78 4.61
N LYS A 5 3.87 -17.21 3.53
CA LYS A 5 4.50 -17.33 2.21
C LYS A 5 4.80 -15.92 1.68
N LYS A 6 6.03 -15.71 1.21
CA LYS A 6 6.45 -14.44 0.60
C LYS A 6 5.76 -14.26 -0.75
N THR A 7 5.49 -13.02 -1.13
CA THR A 7 4.99 -12.71 -2.48
C THR A 7 6.07 -13.03 -3.52
N THR A 8 5.71 -13.79 -4.55
CA THR A 8 6.61 -14.12 -5.66
C THR A 8 6.70 -12.94 -6.65
N GLN A 9 7.69 -12.98 -7.54
CA GLN A 9 7.81 -11.94 -8.57
C GLN A 9 6.64 -11.99 -9.58
N GLU A 10 6.10 -13.17 -9.88
CA GLU A 10 4.94 -13.33 -10.76
C GLU A 10 3.67 -12.77 -10.11
N GLU A 11 3.45 -13.05 -8.83
CA GLU A 11 2.33 -12.48 -8.07
C GLU A 11 2.44 -10.95 -8.00
N ALA A 12 3.64 -10.42 -7.79
CA ALA A 12 3.89 -8.99 -7.80
C ALA A 12 3.57 -8.35 -9.17
N LYS A 13 3.96 -9.00 -10.28
CA LYS A 13 3.60 -8.57 -11.63
C LYS A 13 2.08 -8.57 -11.81
N GLY A 14 1.39 -9.64 -11.41
CA GLY A 14 -0.07 -9.72 -11.49
C GLY A 14 -0.78 -8.62 -10.67
N ILE A 15 -0.28 -8.31 -9.48
CA ILE A 15 -0.79 -7.20 -8.65
C ILE A 15 -0.59 -5.85 -9.36
N VAL A 16 0.59 -5.59 -9.93
CA VAL A 16 0.86 -4.36 -10.69
C VAL A 16 -0.06 -4.26 -11.91
N THR A 17 -0.22 -5.35 -12.66
CA THR A 17 -1.13 -5.39 -13.81
C THR A 17 -2.58 -5.13 -13.39
N PHE A 18 -3.04 -5.71 -12.28
CA PHE A 18 -4.37 -5.45 -11.74
C PHE A 18 -4.56 -3.96 -11.39
N LEU A 19 -3.59 -3.35 -10.72
CA LEU A 19 -3.61 -1.94 -10.34
C LEU A 19 -3.62 -0.98 -11.55
N GLN A 20 -3.17 -1.44 -12.72
CA GLN A 20 -3.19 -0.68 -13.97
C GLN A 20 -4.51 -0.79 -14.74
N LEU A 21 -5.43 -1.67 -14.31
CA LEU A 21 -6.75 -1.80 -14.92
C LEU A 21 -7.64 -0.60 -14.61
N PRO A 22 -8.64 -0.31 -15.47
CA PRO A 22 -9.74 0.59 -15.15
C PRO A 22 -10.44 0.21 -13.84
N LEU A 23 -10.80 1.22 -13.04
CA LEU A 23 -11.41 1.01 -11.72
C LEU A 23 -12.69 0.16 -11.77
N ASP A 24 -13.47 0.24 -12.85
CA ASP A 24 -14.67 -0.59 -13.01
C ASP A 24 -14.32 -2.07 -13.20
N LEU A 25 -13.23 -2.37 -13.92
CA LEU A 25 -12.69 -3.72 -14.07
C LEU A 25 -12.04 -4.21 -12.78
N GLN A 26 -11.33 -3.34 -12.05
CA GLN A 26 -10.80 -3.69 -10.73
C GLN A 26 -11.92 -4.13 -9.78
N GLY A 27 -13.01 -3.35 -9.70
CA GLY A 27 -14.17 -3.71 -8.88
C GLY A 27 -14.81 -5.04 -9.27
N LYS A 28 -14.96 -5.30 -10.57
CA LYS A 28 -15.51 -6.57 -11.09
C LYS A 28 -14.59 -7.75 -10.80
N LEU A 29 -13.28 -7.59 -10.88
CA LEU A 29 -12.32 -8.67 -10.74
C LEU A 29 -11.80 -8.86 -9.30
N TRP A 30 -12.13 -7.94 -8.37
CA TRP A 30 -11.65 -7.94 -6.99
C TRP A 30 -11.86 -9.28 -6.27
N HIS A 31 -13.04 -9.88 -6.45
CA HIS A 31 -13.42 -11.13 -5.78
C HIS A 31 -12.65 -12.36 -6.29
N LEU A 32 -11.99 -12.26 -7.45
CA LEU A 32 -11.15 -13.32 -8.02
C LEU A 32 -9.74 -13.31 -7.44
N LEU A 33 -9.36 -12.23 -6.75
CA LEU A 33 -8.05 -12.10 -6.14
C LEU A 33 -7.95 -12.93 -4.85
N THR A 34 -6.77 -13.46 -4.59
CA THR A 34 -6.50 -14.07 -3.29
C THR A 34 -6.55 -13.00 -2.18
N LYS A 35 -6.95 -13.38 -0.96
CA LYS A 35 -6.94 -12.47 0.21
C LYS A 35 -5.60 -11.76 0.41
N ARG A 36 -4.49 -12.44 0.11
CA ARG A 36 -3.14 -11.87 0.17
C ARG A 36 -2.93 -10.79 -0.89
N SER A 37 -3.38 -11.01 -2.12
CA SER A 37 -3.28 -10.03 -3.20
C SER A 37 -4.13 -8.80 -2.88
N GLN A 38 -5.37 -9.00 -2.43
CA GLN A 38 -6.27 -7.93 -1.97
C GLN A 38 -5.60 -7.08 -0.89
N LEU A 39 -5.09 -7.72 0.17
CA LEU A 39 -4.39 -7.03 1.26
C LEU A 39 -3.15 -6.27 0.77
N THR A 40 -2.36 -6.88 -0.12
CA THR A 40 -1.16 -6.23 -0.69
C THR A 40 -1.56 -4.98 -1.47
N ILE A 41 -2.61 -5.07 -2.28
CA ILE A 41 -3.17 -3.95 -3.04
C ILE A 41 -3.64 -2.84 -2.09
N SER A 42 -4.46 -3.16 -1.08
CA SER A 42 -4.96 -2.17 -0.12
C SER A 42 -3.84 -1.44 0.64
N ILE A 43 -2.75 -2.15 0.99
CA ILE A 43 -1.58 -1.53 1.60
C ILE A 43 -0.88 -0.60 0.60
N LEU A 44 -0.70 -1.01 -0.66
CA LEU A 44 -0.09 -0.17 -1.70
C LEU A 44 -0.92 1.08 -1.99
N GLU A 45 -2.25 0.95 -2.05
CA GLU A 45 -3.18 2.08 -2.21
C GLU A 45 -3.09 3.08 -1.05
N CYS A 46 -2.97 2.59 0.19
CA CYS A 46 -2.71 3.44 1.34
C CYS A 46 -1.43 4.27 1.15
N LEU A 47 -0.37 3.67 0.59
CA LEU A 47 0.91 4.34 0.33
C LEU A 47 0.89 5.24 -0.92
N CYS A 48 -0.01 5.02 -1.87
CA CYS A 48 -0.21 5.93 -3.00
C CYS A 48 -0.71 7.30 -2.55
N ASN A 49 -1.46 7.36 -1.44
CA ASN A 49 -1.93 8.59 -0.82
C ASN A 49 -0.84 9.28 0.04
N GLY A 50 0.43 8.91 -0.16
CA GLY A 50 1.58 9.47 0.52
C GLY A 50 2.13 8.60 1.65
N PRO A 51 3.21 9.04 2.29
CA PRO A 51 3.89 8.25 3.33
C PRO A 51 2.99 8.01 4.54
N LYS A 52 2.96 6.77 5.03
CA LYS A 52 2.17 6.37 6.21
C LYS A 52 2.95 5.47 7.14
N THR A 53 2.70 5.62 8.43
CA THR A 53 3.18 4.73 9.48
C THR A 53 2.42 3.41 9.44
N TYR A 54 2.99 2.36 10.06
CA TYR A 54 2.26 1.11 10.26
C TYR A 54 0.97 1.30 11.07
N LYS A 55 0.93 2.27 11.99
CA LYS A 55 -0.26 2.52 12.80
C LYS A 55 -1.39 3.10 11.95
N GLU A 56 -1.09 4.12 11.14
CA GLU A 56 -2.08 4.72 10.24
C GLU A 56 -2.63 3.70 9.23
N ILE A 57 -1.79 2.85 8.65
CA ILE A 57 -2.25 1.82 7.71
C ILE A 57 -3.08 0.75 8.44
N ALA A 58 -2.69 0.38 9.67
CA ALA A 58 -3.41 -0.59 10.49
C ALA A 58 -4.82 -0.10 10.83
N GLU A 59 -4.96 1.17 11.19
CA GLU A 59 -6.25 1.82 11.46
C GLU A 59 -7.13 1.88 10.20
N LEU A 60 -6.55 2.24 9.04
CA LEU A 60 -7.29 2.30 7.77
C LEU A 60 -7.80 0.95 7.28
N LEU A 61 -7.09 -0.14 7.59
CA LEU A 61 -7.43 -1.49 7.15
C LEU A 61 -8.13 -2.32 8.23
N ASP A 62 -8.34 -1.76 9.42
CA ASP A 62 -8.86 -2.47 10.60
C ASP A 62 -8.08 -3.76 10.92
N ILE A 63 -6.74 -3.67 10.92
CA ILE A 63 -5.83 -4.79 11.20
C ILE A 63 -4.92 -4.42 12.36
N PRO A 64 -4.66 -5.32 13.33
CA PRO A 64 -3.70 -5.05 14.39
C PRO A 64 -2.32 -4.69 13.84
N THR A 65 -1.71 -3.62 14.36
CA THR A 65 -0.39 -3.14 13.91
C THR A 65 0.71 -4.22 13.89
N PRO A 66 0.81 -5.15 14.87
CA PRO A 66 1.78 -6.23 14.81
C PRO A 66 1.59 -7.14 13.59
N THR A 67 0.33 -7.48 13.30
CA THR A 67 -0.06 -8.30 12.15
C THR A 67 0.27 -7.60 10.84
N LEU A 68 -0.05 -6.30 10.72
CA LEU A 68 0.30 -5.52 9.55
C LEU A 68 1.82 -5.50 9.30
N ARG A 69 2.63 -5.33 10.35
CA ARG A 69 4.10 -5.37 10.20
C ARG A 69 4.57 -6.70 9.61
N THR A 70 3.98 -7.81 10.05
CA THR A 70 4.29 -9.14 9.49
C THR A 70 3.89 -9.23 8.02
N TYR A 71 2.71 -8.73 7.65
CA TYR A 71 2.26 -8.68 6.26
C TYR A 71 3.15 -7.82 5.38
N CYS A 72 3.49 -6.61 5.81
CA CYS A 72 4.40 -5.73 5.07
C CYS A 72 5.77 -6.41 4.84
N SER A 73 6.33 -7.04 5.87
CA SER A 73 7.61 -7.73 5.76
C SER A 73 7.57 -8.94 4.81
N ALA A 74 6.43 -9.63 4.71
CA ALA A 74 6.28 -10.82 3.87
C ALA A 74 5.89 -10.48 2.42
N TYR A 75 5.03 -9.47 2.24
CA TYR A 75 4.33 -9.24 0.98
C TYR A 75 4.84 -8.06 0.17
N LEU A 76 5.42 -7.04 0.83
CA LEU A 76 5.84 -5.82 0.13
C LEU A 76 7.26 -5.88 -0.44
N LYS A 77 8.04 -6.93 -0.12
CA LYS A 77 9.43 -7.08 -0.58
C LYS A 77 9.64 -6.87 -2.10
N PRO A 78 8.77 -7.36 -3.01
CA PRO A 78 8.96 -7.16 -4.44
C PRO A 78 8.53 -5.79 -4.95
N PHE A 79 7.94 -4.93 -4.11
CA PHE A 79 7.47 -3.60 -4.48
C PHE A 79 8.48 -2.54 -4.07
N PRO A 80 8.52 -1.37 -4.74
CA PRO A 80 9.47 -0.30 -4.44
C PRO A 80 9.02 0.52 -3.21
N VAL A 81 8.85 -0.16 -2.06
CA VAL A 81 8.49 0.45 -0.78
C VAL A 81 9.75 0.64 0.06
N LYS A 82 10.01 1.88 0.47
CA LYS A 82 11.14 2.24 1.35
C LYS A 82 10.65 2.69 2.72
N LEU A 83 11.53 2.56 3.70
CA LEU A 83 11.35 3.16 5.01
C LEU A 83 11.83 4.61 4.98
N GLY A 84 11.08 5.49 5.64
CA GLY A 84 11.47 6.85 5.92
C GLY A 84 10.99 7.27 7.30
N TYR A 85 11.07 8.57 7.56
CA TYR A 85 10.76 9.15 8.86
C TYR A 85 9.93 10.42 8.69
N ARG A 86 8.89 10.56 9.51
CA ARG A 86 8.15 11.81 9.69
C ARG A 86 8.48 12.35 11.07
N THR A 87 8.89 13.61 11.14
CA THR A 87 9.07 14.33 12.39
C THR A 87 7.76 15.03 12.76
N GLN A 88 7.40 14.98 14.04
CA GLN A 88 6.27 15.73 14.58
C GLN A 88 6.69 16.36 15.90
N MET A 89 6.53 17.68 16.00
CA MET A 89 6.79 18.39 17.25
C MET A 89 5.61 18.16 18.19
N SER A 90 5.89 17.64 19.38
CA SER A 90 4.88 17.44 20.41
C SER A 90 4.56 18.74 21.13
N LYS A 91 3.41 18.77 21.83
CA LYS A 91 2.96 19.94 22.61
C LYS A 91 3.95 20.38 23.69
N ASN A 92 4.82 19.48 24.15
CA ASN A 92 5.89 19.74 25.11
C ASN A 92 7.25 20.03 24.46
N GLY A 93 7.28 20.41 23.18
CA GLY A 93 8.50 20.83 22.47
C GLY A 93 9.48 19.70 22.11
N LYS A 94 9.11 18.43 22.35
CA LYS A 94 9.94 17.28 21.96
C LYS A 94 9.69 16.92 20.50
N LEU A 95 10.76 16.58 19.79
CA LEU A 95 10.66 16.10 18.41
C LEU A 95 10.44 14.59 18.40
N ASN A 96 9.26 14.15 17.97
CA ASN A 96 8.94 12.74 17.80
C ASN A 96 9.26 12.29 16.38
N TYR A 97 9.89 11.12 16.26
CA TYR A 97 10.22 10.51 14.98
C TYR A 97 9.35 9.28 14.75
N HIS A 98 8.61 9.28 13.65
CA HIS A 98 7.72 8.20 13.27
C HIS A 98 8.23 7.51 12.01
N ARG A 99 8.51 6.20 12.10
CA ARG A 99 8.85 5.38 10.93
C ARG A 99 7.66 5.30 9.98
N THR A 100 7.88 5.66 8.74
CA THR A 100 6.88 5.68 7.66
C THR A 100 7.32 4.77 6.52
N LEU A 101 6.35 4.24 5.81
CA LEU A 101 6.50 3.52 4.56
C LEU A 101 6.21 4.47 3.41
N HIS A 102 7.01 4.37 2.36
CA HIS A 102 6.95 5.25 1.19
C HIS A 102 6.97 4.40 -0.07
N LEU A 103 5.97 4.54 -0.93
CA LEU A 103 6.03 3.98 -2.27
C LEU A 103 6.84 4.92 -3.17
N VAL A 104 8.01 4.49 -3.62
CA VAL A 104 9.01 5.36 -4.27
C VAL A 104 8.76 5.54 -5.76
N ASN A 105 8.01 4.63 -6.39
CA ASN A 105 7.69 4.73 -7.81
C ASN A 105 6.17 4.61 -8.04
N LEU A 106 5.49 5.75 -7.88
CA LEU A 106 4.06 5.90 -8.15
C LEU A 106 3.68 5.63 -9.60
N LYS A 107 4.61 5.75 -10.56
CA LYS A 107 4.33 5.51 -12.00
C LYS A 107 3.94 4.06 -12.29
N LEU A 108 4.25 3.11 -11.39
CA LEU A 108 3.80 1.73 -11.50
C LEU A 108 2.28 1.57 -11.28
N ILE A 109 1.65 2.49 -10.53
CA ILE A 109 0.23 2.42 -10.11
C ILE A 109 -0.61 3.54 -10.76
N ASN A 110 -0.01 4.71 -11.07
CA ASN A 110 -0.71 5.87 -11.64
C ASN A 110 -0.76 5.87 -13.18
N SER A 111 -1.22 4.80 -13.83
CA SER A 111 -1.56 4.88 -15.25
C SER A 111 -2.98 5.38 -15.51
N GLN A 112 -3.88 5.48 -14.52
CA GLN A 112 -5.31 5.77 -14.79
C GLN A 112 -6.07 6.69 -13.82
N ALA A 113 -5.44 7.25 -12.78
CA ALA A 113 -6.11 8.24 -11.93
C ALA A 113 -6.46 9.57 -12.65
N ASN A 114 -5.95 9.78 -13.88
CA ASN A 114 -6.15 11.01 -14.66
C ASN A 114 -7.32 10.99 -15.65
N VAL A 115 -8.13 9.94 -15.74
CA VAL A 115 -9.24 9.92 -16.73
C VAL A 115 -10.51 10.67 -16.26
N LYS A 116 -10.49 11.36 -15.11
CA LYS A 116 -11.65 12.12 -14.60
C LYS A 116 -11.41 13.59 -14.21
N ARG A 117 -10.28 14.20 -14.59
CA ARG A 117 -10.11 15.66 -14.37
C ARG A 117 -10.37 16.55 -15.58
N ASP A 118 -10.48 16.00 -16.80
CA ASP A 118 -10.68 16.81 -18.02
C ASP A 118 -12.13 16.81 -18.58
N ARG A 119 -13.15 16.69 -17.72
CA ARG A 119 -14.56 16.90 -18.14
C ARG A 119 -15.34 17.81 -17.18
N ALA A 120 -14.68 18.89 -16.77
CA ALA A 120 -15.34 20.03 -16.15
C ALA A 120 -14.58 21.31 -16.51
N SER A 121 -14.71 21.75 -17.76
CA SER A 121 -14.55 23.14 -18.21
C SER A 121 -15.31 23.31 -19.51
#